data_AF-B1C9U5-F1
#
_entry.id   AF-B1C9U5-F1
#
_cell.length_a   1.000
_cell.length_b   1.000
_cell.length_c   1.000
_cell.angle_alpha   90.00
_cell.angle_beta   90.00
_cell.angle_gamma   90.00
#
_symmetry.space_group_name_H-M   'P 1'
#
loop_
_entity.id
_entity.type
_entity.pdbx_description
1 polymer ?
#
loop_
_entity_poly.entity_id
_entity_poly.type
_entity_poly.pdbx_seq_one_letter_code
_entity_poly.pdbx_strand_id
1 'polypeptide(L)'
;MKIIRKGGVKMQLRDSLNRRIVELCDERGLSINKLANMSAIPPTTVYSMFDGKCGNPSFKTIKMICDSLDMDIKDFFDSELFINLEKGFK
;
A
#
# COMPACT_ATOMS: atom_id res chain seq x y z
N MET A 1 10.64 -13.84 -3.92
CA MET A 1 9.28 -14.40 -4.03
C MET A 1 9.13 -15.55 -3.04
N LYS A 2 8.56 -15.30 -1.86
CA LYS A 2 8.04 -16.34 -0.97
C LYS A 2 6.79 -15.78 -0.30
N ILE A 3 5.62 -16.25 -0.75
CA ILE A 3 4.35 -16.02 -0.06
C ILE A 3 3.87 -17.40 0.38
N ILE A 4 4.04 -17.70 1.66
CA ILE A 4 3.35 -18.78 2.40
C ILE A 4 3.00 -18.11 3.74
N ARG A 5 1.75 -18.00 4.18
CA ARG A 5 0.94 -19.08 4.76
C ARG A 5 -0.57 -18.78 4.67
N LYS A 6 -1.34 -19.81 4.30
CA LYS A 6 -2.79 -19.94 4.59
C LYS A 6 -2.97 -20.33 6.05
N GLY A 7 -3.84 -19.61 6.74
CA GLY A 7 -4.33 -19.92 8.09
C GLY A 7 -5.10 -18.73 8.63
N GLY A 8 -6.42 -18.67 8.38
CA GLY A 8 -7.35 -17.64 8.88
C GLY A 8 -6.72 -16.27 9.18
N VAL A 9 -6.09 -15.64 8.19
CA VAL A 9 -5.10 -14.59 8.42
C VAL A 9 -5.81 -13.25 8.63
N LYS A 10 -5.77 -12.71 9.85
CA LYS A 10 -6.07 -11.29 10.07
C LYS A 10 -5.03 -10.45 9.33
N MET A 11 -5.48 -9.49 8.54
CA MET A 11 -4.59 -8.66 7.73
C MET A 11 -4.08 -7.48 8.58
N GLN A 12 -2.78 -7.22 8.56
CA GLN A 12 -2.23 -6.02 9.17
C GLN A 12 -2.50 -4.80 8.26
N LEU A 13 -2.77 -3.63 8.85
CA LEU A 13 -3.05 -2.41 8.08
C LEU A 13 -1.88 -2.11 7.13
N ARG A 14 -0.65 -2.25 7.62
CA ARG A 14 0.57 -2.10 6.81
C ARG A 14 0.55 -2.95 5.54
N ASP A 15 0.30 -4.25 5.71
CA ASP A 15 0.34 -5.21 4.62
C ASP A 15 -0.79 -4.94 3.63
N SER A 16 -1.95 -4.51 4.13
CA SER A 16 -3.10 -4.09 3.31
C SER A 16 -2.75 -2.89 2.44
N LEU A 17 -2.17 -1.84 3.03
CA LEU A 17 -1.76 -0.64 2.31
C LEU A 17 -0.71 -0.95 1.24
N ASN A 18 0.30 -1.73 1.60
CA ASN A 18 1.36 -2.13 0.68
C ASN A 18 0.83 -2.98 -0.47
N ARG A 19 -0.03 -3.97 -0.19
CA ARG A 19 -0.67 -4.79 -1.22
C ARG A 19 -1.55 -3.96 -2.13
N ARG A 20 -2.34 -3.04 -1.59
CA ARG A 20 -3.20 -2.16 -2.38
C ARG A 20 -2.39 -1.31 -3.35
N ILE A 21 -1.26 -0.76 -2.91
CA ILE A 21 -0.36 0.01 -3.80
C ILE A 21 0.18 -0.86 -4.95
N VAL A 22 0.54 -2.11 -4.67
CA VAL A 22 1.01 -3.06 -5.70
C VAL A 22 -0.12 -3.41 -6.67
N GLU A 23 -1.33 -3.70 -6.18
CA GLU A 23 -2.49 -3.97 -7.03
C GLU A 23 -2.77 -2.81 -7.99
N LEU A 24 -2.79 -1.57 -7.47
CA LEU A 24 -3.03 -0.38 -8.28
C LEU A 24 -1.96 -0.15 -9.35
N CYS A 25 -0.71 -0.49 -9.03
CA CYS A 25 0.40 -0.48 -9.97
C CYS A 25 0.21 -1.53 -11.08
N ASP A 26 -0.10 -2.77 -10.71
CA ASP A 26 -0.29 -3.88 -11.63
C ASP A 26 -1.48 -3.61 -12.58
N GLU A 27 -2.60 -3.13 -12.05
CA GLU A 27 -3.80 -2.72 -12.81
C GLU A 27 -3.50 -1.66 -13.88
N ARG A 28 -2.52 -0.78 -13.61
CA ARG A 28 -2.17 0.37 -14.46
C ARG A 28 -0.89 0.16 -15.26
N GLY A 29 -0.26 -1.02 -15.17
CA GLY A 29 1.04 -1.29 -15.80
C GLY A 29 2.16 -0.37 -15.32
N LEU A 30 2.11 0.07 -14.06
CA LEU A 30 3.10 0.94 -13.43
C LEU A 30 4.08 0.11 -12.61
N SER A 31 5.35 0.49 -12.63
CA SER A 31 6.29 0.02 -11.62
C SER A 31 6.17 0.85 -10.35
N ILE A 32 6.50 0.27 -9.21
CA ILE A 32 6.54 0.97 -7.91
C ILE A 32 7.45 2.20 -7.96
N ASN A 33 8.59 2.12 -8.65
CA ASN A 33 9.49 3.27 -8.85
C ASN A 33 8.82 4.39 -9.65
N LYS A 34 8.07 4.04 -10.69
CA LYS A 34 7.35 5.01 -11.52
C LYS A 34 6.27 5.71 -10.69
N LEU A 35 5.50 4.95 -9.90
CA LEU A 35 4.52 5.53 -8.97
C LEU A 35 5.20 6.46 -7.96
N ALA A 36 6.28 6.03 -7.32
CA ALA A 36 7.04 6.85 -6.37
C ALA A 36 7.43 8.21 -6.96
N ASN A 37 8.00 8.19 -8.17
CA ASN A 37 8.37 9.41 -8.89
C ASN A 37 7.17 10.30 -9.22
N MET A 38 6.06 9.71 -9.68
CA MET A 38 4.81 10.45 -9.99
C MET A 38 4.18 11.06 -8.73
N SER A 39 4.25 10.36 -7.60
CA SER A 39 3.71 10.82 -6.33
C SER A 39 4.65 11.77 -5.58
N ALA A 40 5.82 12.14 -6.14
CA ALA A 40 6.86 12.91 -5.44
C ALA A 40 7.32 12.28 -4.12
N ILE A 41 7.32 10.94 -4.06
CA ILE A 41 7.81 10.15 -2.92
C ILE A 41 9.19 9.59 -3.29
N PRO A 42 10.23 9.73 -2.45
CA PRO A 42 11.50 9.09 -2.71
C PRO A 42 11.34 7.57 -2.86
N PRO A 43 11.92 6.92 -3.90
CA PRO A 43 11.82 5.48 -4.06
C PRO A 43 12.29 4.70 -2.82
N THR A 44 13.32 5.19 -2.14
CA THR A 44 13.84 4.61 -0.88
C THR A 44 12.80 4.60 0.23
N THR A 45 11.94 5.63 0.31
CA THR A 45 10.81 5.69 1.24
C THR A 45 9.81 4.58 0.92
N VAL A 46 9.49 4.40 -0.35
CA VAL A 46 8.58 3.35 -0.80
C VAL A 46 9.15 1.96 -0.53
N TYR A 47 10.41 1.68 -0.90
CA TYR A 47 11.08 0.42 -0.56
C TYR A 47 11.11 0.16 0.95
N SER A 48 11.36 1.18 1.78
CA SER A 48 11.37 1.03 3.23
C SER A 48 9.98 0.70 3.82
N MET A 49 8.90 1.09 3.14
CA MET A 49 7.53 0.68 3.50
C MET A 49 7.29 -0.81 3.22
N PHE A 50 7.87 -1.34 2.14
CA PHE A 50 7.80 -2.76 1.77
C PHE A 50 8.75 -3.67 2.57
N ASP A 51 9.96 -3.20 2.88
CA ASP A 51 11.05 -3.98 3.51
C ASP A 51 10.90 -4.21 5.02
N GLY A 52 9.78 -3.86 5.63
CA GLY A 52 9.61 -4.01 7.08
C GLY A 52 10.18 -2.84 7.90
N LYS A 53 11.04 -2.00 7.32
CA LYS A 53 11.91 -1.04 8.04
C LYS A 53 11.22 0.28 8.43
N CYS A 54 10.24 0.73 7.66
CA CYS A 54 9.41 1.90 8.01
C CYS A 54 8.06 1.45 8.56
N GLY A 55 7.40 2.29 9.36
CA GLY A 55 6.03 2.07 9.83
C GLY A 55 5.01 2.12 8.69
N ASN A 56 3.73 2.19 9.04
CA ASN A 56 2.64 2.35 8.07
C ASN A 56 2.87 3.60 7.19
N PRO A 57 2.55 3.56 5.89
CA PRO A 57 2.48 4.77 5.08
C PRO A 57 1.65 5.83 5.79
N SER A 58 2.17 7.06 5.86
CA SER A 58 1.39 8.16 6.43
C SER A 58 0.16 8.42 5.58
N PHE A 59 -0.92 8.93 6.18
CA PHE A 59 -2.10 9.34 5.41
C PHE A 59 -1.76 10.33 4.29
N LYS A 60 -0.80 11.24 4.53
CA LYS A 60 -0.25 12.14 3.51
C LYS A 60 0.32 11.37 2.31
N THR A 61 1.11 10.32 2.55
CA THR A 61 1.68 9.46 1.51
C THR A 61 0.59 8.79 0.69
N ILE A 62 -0.44 8.24 1.34
CA ILE A 62 -1.57 7.60 0.66
C ILE A 62 -2.29 8.62 -0.23
N LYS A 63 -2.54 9.83 0.29
CA LYS A 63 -3.18 10.90 -0.49
C LYS A 63 -2.36 11.31 -1.70
N MET A 64 -1.03 11.44 -1.57
CA MET A 64 -0.14 11.74 -2.70
C MET A 64 -0.18 10.65 -3.77
N ILE A 65 -0.29 9.38 -3.37
CA ILE A 65 -0.47 8.26 -4.31
C ILE A 65 -1.81 8.38 -5.04
N CYS A 66 -2.90 8.61 -4.29
CA CYS A 66 -4.24 8.79 -4.86
C CYS A 66 -4.27 9.93 -5.89
N ASP A 67 -3.68 11.07 -5.55
CA ASP A 67 -3.60 12.24 -6.43
C ASP A 67 -2.81 11.96 -7.71
N SER A 68 -1.70 11.22 -7.60
CA SER A 68 -0.91 10.84 -8.78
C SER A 68 -1.59 9.82 -9.69
N LEU A 69 -2.60 9.11 -9.19
CA LEU A 69 -3.37 8.10 -9.91
C LEU A 69 -4.74 8.61 -10.37
N ASP A 70 -5.05 9.90 -10.14
CA ASP A 70 -6.37 10.50 -10.37
C ASP A 70 -7.49 9.68 -9.72
N MET A 71 -7.28 9.32 -8.46
CA MET A 71 -8.13 8.45 -7.67
C MET A 71 -8.58 9.16 -6.39
N ASP A 72 -9.85 8.99 -5.99
CA ASP A 72 -10.27 9.45 -4.66
C ASP A 72 -9.77 8.51 -3.57
N ILE A 73 -9.53 9.08 -2.39
CA ILE A 73 -9.12 8.32 -1.20
C ILE A 73 -10.12 7.20 -0.86
N LYS A 74 -11.41 7.40 -1.13
CA LYS A 74 -12.46 6.40 -0.88
C LYS A 74 -12.24 5.15 -1.74
N ASP A 75 -11.84 5.32 -3.01
CA ASP A 75 -11.67 4.25 -3.98
C ASP A 75 -10.37 3.47 -3.69
N PHE A 76 -9.38 4.14 -3.10
CA PHE A 76 -8.18 3.48 -2.60
C PHE A 76 -8.53 2.45 -1.50
N PHE A 77 -9.39 2.83 -0.55
CA PHE A 77 -9.80 1.98 0.56
C PHE A 77 -10.97 1.04 0.24
N ASP A 78 -11.59 1.16 -0.92
CA ASP A 78 -12.61 0.23 -1.41
C ASP A 78 -11.95 -1.06 -1.94
N SER A 79 -11.51 -1.91 -1.00
CA SER A 79 -10.85 -3.18 -1.28
C SER A 79 -11.07 -4.17 -0.13
N GLU A 80 -11.20 -5.46 -0.47
CA GLU A 80 -11.33 -6.55 0.51
C GLU A 80 -10.15 -6.65 1.48
N LEU A 81 -8.99 -6.08 1.11
CA LEU A 81 -7.82 -5.96 1.96
C LEU A 81 -8.13 -5.24 3.30
N PHE A 82 -9.19 -4.42 3.34
CA PHE A 82 -9.55 -3.60 4.50
C PHE A 82 -10.74 -4.13 5.32
N ILE A 83 -11.33 -5.30 4.98
CA ILE A 83 -12.58 -5.80 5.61
C ILE A 83 -12.33 -6.56 6.93
N ASN A 84 -11.12 -7.12 7.15
CA ASN A 84 -10.80 -7.93 8.34
C ASN A 84 -9.42 -7.59 8.92
N LEU A 85 -9.18 -6.30 9.13
CA LEU A 85 -7.92 -5.83 9.72
C LEU A 85 -7.77 -6.33 11.17
N GLU A 86 -6.52 -6.61 11.56
CA GLU A 86 -6.18 -6.89 12.95
C GLU A 86 -6.57 -5.69 13.85
N LYS A 87 -7.21 -5.98 15.00
CA LYS A 87 -7.66 -4.95 15.94
C LYS A 87 -6.52 -4.55 16.87
N GLY A 88 -6.40 -3.24 17.12
CA GLY A 88 -5.44 -2.64 18.04
C GLY A 88 -4.27 -1.96 17.32
N PHE A 89 -3.93 -0.74 17.74
CA PHE A 89 -2.70 -0.08 17.34
C PHE A 89 -1.62 -0.53 18.33
N LYS A 90 -0.65 -1.32 17.87
CA LYS A 90 0.57 -1.60 18.63
C LYS A 90 1.71 -0.73 18.13
#